data_AF-A0A539D249-F1
#
_entry.id   AF-A0A539D249-F1
#
_cell.length_a   1.000
_cell.length_b   1.000
_cell.length_c   1.000
_cell.angle_alpha   90.00
_cell.angle_beta   90.00
_cell.angle_gamma   90.00
#
_symmetry.space_group_name_H-M   'P 1'
#
loop_
_entity.id
_entity.type
_entity.pdbx_description
1 polymer ?
#
loop_
_entity_poly.entity_id
_entity_poly.type
_entity_poly.pdbx_seq_one_letter_code
_entity_poly.pdbx_strand_id
1 'polypeptide(L)'
;THLEWVAVNHWDTDNPHTHIILRGKTRDGRDLILPRDFVSHGFREAARDAATDRLGNRTRDDERRALDRETRAHRPTRLDGMIANQIGPDGKVRIADITSANGDPNVTGALKARARELQRLGLATEVKRNVLSFRSDWRERLGAMEMHLDIRKRLVNERTVQRGAEAQVRQTGLRSLLQR
;
A
#
# COMPACT_ATOMS: atom_id res chain seq x y z
N THR A 1 32.98 6.38 7.97
CA THR A 1 31.75 6.94 7.36
C THR A 1 30.87 7.39 8.50
N HIS A 2 30.32 8.59 8.41
CA HIS A 2 29.39 9.14 9.38
C HIS A 2 28.01 9.27 8.72
N LEU A 3 26.95 8.90 9.44
CA LEU A 3 25.58 8.91 8.96
C LEU A 3 24.70 9.67 9.96
N GLU A 4 23.96 10.65 9.47
CA GLU A 4 22.86 11.33 10.16
C GLU A 4 21.55 10.90 9.49
N TRP A 5 20.50 10.65 10.28
CA TRP A 5 19.22 10.24 9.73
C TRP A 5 18.04 10.73 10.56
N VAL A 6 16.88 10.84 9.91
CA VAL A 6 15.58 11.06 10.54
C VAL A 6 14.56 10.13 9.90
N ALA A 7 13.58 9.67 10.68
CA ALA A 7 12.50 8.82 10.18
C ALA A 7 11.12 9.29 10.64
N VAL A 8 10.11 9.02 9.81
CA VAL A 8 8.69 9.26 10.09
C VAL A 8 7.92 7.99 9.78
N ASN A 9 7.11 7.52 10.72
CA ASN A 9 6.29 6.33 10.58
C ASN A 9 4.84 6.70 10.26
N HIS A 10 4.28 6.07 9.24
CA HIS A 10 2.86 6.14 8.91
C HIS A 10 2.20 4.80 9.25
N TRP A 11 1.26 4.83 10.18
CA TRP A 11 0.44 3.67 10.57
C TRP A 11 -1.02 3.82 10.15
N ASP A 12 -1.46 5.02 9.79
CA ASP A 12 -2.82 5.35 9.33
C ASP A 12 -3.01 5.27 7.80
N THR A 13 -2.24 4.40 7.14
CA THR A 13 -2.35 4.18 5.70
C THR A 13 -2.58 2.71 5.39
N ASP A 14 -3.10 2.41 4.20
CA ASP A 14 -3.41 1.04 3.75
C ASP A 14 -2.21 0.08 3.87
N ASN A 15 -0.98 0.61 3.72
CA ASN A 15 0.25 -0.09 4.01
C ASN A 15 1.09 0.75 4.99
N PRO A 16 1.18 0.36 6.27
CA PRO A 16 2.07 1.04 7.21
C PRO A 16 3.51 1.09 6.67
N HIS A 17 4.10 2.27 6.66
CA HIS A 17 5.42 2.48 6.07
C HIS A 17 6.20 3.59 6.79
N THR A 18 7.52 3.53 6.65
CA THR A 18 8.45 4.50 7.24
C THR A 18 9.17 5.25 6.13
N HIS A 19 9.19 6.58 6.20
CA HIS A 19 10.12 7.39 5.43
C HIS A 19 11.39 7.60 6.23
N ILE A 20 12.55 7.38 5.61
CA ILE A 20 13.86 7.62 6.20
C ILE A 20 14.60 8.61 5.30
N ILE A 21 15.09 9.69 5.88
CA ILE A 21 15.99 10.64 5.22
C ILE A 21 17.38 10.41 5.81
N LEU A 22 18.35 10.20 4.93
CA LEU A 22 19.74 9.88 5.29
C LEU A 22 20.68 10.93 4.72
N ARG A 23 21.63 11.38 5.53
CA ARG A 23 22.79 12.18 5.12
C ARG A 23 24.06 11.43 5.51
N GLY A 24 24.93 11.19 4.53
CA GLY A 24 26.17 10.44 4.75
C GLY A 24 27.42 11.20 4.35
N LYS A 25 28.49 11.03 5.12
CA LYS A 25 29.84 11.52 4.83
C LYS A 25 30.86 10.40 4.91
N THR A 26 31.84 10.38 4.00
CA THR A 26 32.99 9.47 4.04
C THR A 26 33.96 9.88 5.17
N ARG A 27 34.98 9.05 5.46
CA ARG A 27 35.94 9.35 6.55
C ARG A 27 36.75 10.64 6.32
N ASP A 28 36.92 11.02 5.07
CA ASP A 28 37.58 12.24 4.58
C ASP A 28 36.59 13.40 4.37
N GLY A 29 35.36 13.31 4.86
CA GLY A 29 34.41 14.43 4.90
C GLY A 29 33.64 14.72 3.60
N ARG A 30 33.87 13.94 2.53
CA ARG A 30 33.10 14.04 1.27
C ARG A 30 31.72 13.42 1.41
N ASP A 31 30.79 13.80 0.54
CA ASP A 31 29.47 13.19 0.50
C ASP A 31 29.56 11.69 0.20
N LEU A 32 28.77 10.91 0.94
CA LEU A 32 28.64 9.48 0.69
C LEU A 32 27.81 9.27 -0.57
N ILE A 33 28.46 8.85 -1.65
CA ILE A 33 27.79 8.44 -2.89
C ILE A 33 27.50 6.95 -2.82
N LEU A 34 26.22 6.59 -2.88
CA LEU A 34 25.79 5.19 -2.93
C LEU A 34 25.71 4.72 -4.39
N PRO A 35 26.18 3.50 -4.70
CA PRO A 35 26.00 2.91 -6.02
C PRO A 35 24.52 2.85 -6.41
N ARG A 36 24.21 3.10 -7.69
CA ARG A 36 22.83 3.08 -8.21
C ARG A 36 22.12 1.75 -7.92
N ASP A 37 22.83 0.64 -8.00
CA ASP A 37 22.26 -0.69 -7.75
C ASP A 37 21.92 -0.90 -6.27
N PHE A 38 22.72 -0.32 -5.38
CA PHE A 38 22.42 -0.33 -3.95
C PHE A 38 21.18 0.51 -3.64
N VAL A 39 21.02 1.66 -4.30
CA VAL A 39 19.80 2.47 -4.18
C VAL A 39 18.58 1.74 -4.73
N SER A 40 18.74 1.05 -5.86
CA SER A 40 17.63 0.39 -6.57
C SER A 40 17.16 -0.90 -5.88
N HIS A 41 18.08 -1.67 -5.30
CA HIS A 41 17.79 -3.00 -4.74
C HIS A 41 18.37 -3.21 -3.34
N GLY A 42 19.61 -2.77 -3.12
CA GLY A 42 20.35 -3.03 -1.87
C GLY A 42 19.67 -2.51 -0.60
N PHE A 43 19.05 -1.32 -0.64
CA PHE A 43 18.30 -0.82 0.53
C PHE A 43 17.13 -1.73 0.90
N ARG A 44 16.41 -2.25 -0.09
CA ARG A 44 15.26 -3.14 0.15
C ARG A 44 15.71 -4.47 0.74
N GLU A 45 16.82 -5.01 0.25
CA GLU A 45 17.41 -6.26 0.76
C GLU A 45 17.90 -6.06 2.19
N ALA A 46 18.72 -5.04 2.44
CA ALA A 46 19.23 -4.74 3.78
C ALA A 46 18.10 -4.47 4.78
N ALA A 47 17.05 -3.75 4.38
CA ALA A 47 15.88 -3.52 5.24
C ALA A 47 15.09 -4.82 5.50
N ARG A 48 14.99 -5.71 4.51
CA ARG A 48 14.35 -7.03 4.67
C ARG A 48 15.15 -7.89 5.65
N ASP A 49 16.45 -7.94 5.51
CA ASP A 49 17.32 -8.75 6.35
C ASP A 49 17.27 -8.25 7.79
N ALA A 50 17.45 -6.94 8.00
CA ALA A 50 17.33 -6.32 9.33
C ALA A 50 15.95 -6.54 9.98
N ALA A 51 14.87 -6.50 9.19
CA ALA A 51 13.54 -6.80 9.68
C ALA A 51 13.39 -8.28 10.04
N THR A 52 13.93 -9.19 9.23
CA THR A 52 13.87 -10.64 9.46
C THR A 52 14.68 -11.03 10.70
N ASP A 53 15.87 -10.44 10.89
CA ASP A 53 16.69 -10.66 12.07
C ASP A 53 15.98 -10.23 13.37
N ARG A 54 15.17 -9.16 13.29
CA ARG A 54 14.52 -8.59 14.48
C ARG A 54 13.11 -9.14 14.73
N LEU A 55 12.36 -9.47 13.69
CA LEU A 55 10.96 -9.90 13.78
C LEU A 55 10.79 -11.41 13.53
N GLY A 56 11.81 -12.08 13.02
CA GLY A 56 11.75 -13.44 12.54
C GLY A 56 11.19 -13.56 11.12
N ASN A 57 11.14 -14.81 10.63
CA ASN A 57 10.57 -15.12 9.34
C ASN A 57 9.06 -14.83 9.32
N ARG A 58 8.56 -14.44 8.15
CA ARG A 58 7.14 -14.26 7.90
C ARG A 58 6.38 -15.56 8.22
N THR A 59 5.31 -15.44 9.00
CA THR A 59 4.48 -16.59 9.41
C THR A 59 3.28 -16.79 8.48
N ARG A 60 2.63 -17.96 8.57
CA ARG A 60 1.36 -18.21 7.88
C ARG A 60 0.26 -17.22 8.28
N ASP A 61 0.27 -16.77 9.53
CA ASP A 61 -0.69 -15.77 10.00
C ASP A 61 -0.42 -14.39 9.39
N ASP A 62 0.85 -14.03 9.14
CA ASP A 62 1.19 -12.80 8.42
C ASP A 62 0.70 -12.83 6.97
N GLU A 63 0.82 -13.97 6.31
CA GLU A 63 0.30 -14.20 4.97
C GLU A 63 -1.22 -14.09 4.92
N ARG A 64 -1.91 -14.73 5.87
CA ARG A 64 -3.36 -14.63 6.01
C ARG A 64 -3.82 -13.20 6.27
N ARG A 65 -3.17 -12.47 7.19
CA ARG A 65 -3.47 -11.06 7.46
C ARG A 65 -3.27 -10.18 6.22
N ALA A 66 -2.26 -10.47 5.40
CA ALA A 66 -2.05 -9.73 4.15
C ALA A 66 -3.15 -10.01 3.12
N LEU A 67 -3.55 -11.27 2.93
CA LEU A 67 -4.68 -11.66 2.08
C LEU A 67 -5.99 -10.99 2.53
N ASP A 68 -6.24 -10.94 3.84
CA ASP A 68 -7.43 -10.30 4.41
C ASP A 68 -7.47 -8.78 4.16
N ARG A 69 -6.30 -8.12 4.13
CA ARG A 69 -6.20 -6.70 3.77
C ARG A 69 -6.50 -6.48 2.29
N GLU A 70 -5.92 -7.29 1.41
CA GLU A 70 -6.16 -7.21 -0.04
C GLU A 70 -7.64 -7.40 -0.37
N THR A 71 -8.32 -8.33 0.32
CA THR A 71 -9.74 -8.59 0.16
C THR A 71 -10.60 -7.32 0.29
N ARG A 72 -10.27 -6.44 1.24
CA ARG A 72 -11.06 -5.26 1.62
C ARG A 72 -10.62 -3.96 0.94
N ALA A 73 -9.57 -3.99 0.13
CA ALA A 73 -8.93 -2.78 -0.38
C ALA A 73 -9.79 -2.07 -1.45
N HIS A 74 -9.97 -0.76 -1.35
CA HIS A 74 -10.71 0.05 -2.36
C HIS A 74 -9.79 0.51 -3.50
N ARG A 75 -8.96 -0.42 -3.97
CA ARG A 75 -7.99 -0.26 -5.06
C ARG A 75 -7.74 -1.63 -5.70
N PRO A 76 -7.14 -1.69 -6.90
CA PRO A 76 -6.71 -2.95 -7.51
C PRO A 76 -5.72 -3.71 -6.63
N THR A 77 -5.85 -5.04 -6.63
CA THR A 77 -5.01 -6.01 -5.92
C THR A 77 -4.70 -7.19 -6.83
N ARG A 78 -3.76 -8.06 -6.43
CA ARG A 78 -3.48 -9.29 -7.20
C ARG A 78 -4.68 -10.24 -7.27
N LEU A 79 -5.56 -10.23 -6.25
CA LEU A 79 -6.77 -11.06 -6.23
C LEU A 79 -7.70 -10.72 -7.41
N ASP A 80 -7.73 -9.46 -7.84
CA ASP A 80 -8.60 -8.99 -8.92
C ASP A 80 -8.20 -9.61 -10.27
N GLY A 81 -6.89 -9.77 -10.53
CA GLY A 81 -6.40 -10.49 -11.71
C GLY A 81 -6.74 -11.98 -11.67
N MET A 82 -6.64 -12.61 -10.50
CA MET A 82 -6.99 -14.03 -10.32
C MET A 82 -8.49 -14.29 -10.47
N ILE A 83 -9.34 -13.35 -10.02
CA ILE A 83 -10.79 -13.40 -10.25
C ILE A 83 -11.10 -13.19 -11.72
N ALA A 84 -10.47 -12.21 -12.38
CA ALA A 84 -10.70 -11.93 -13.80
C ALA A 84 -10.49 -13.16 -14.69
N ASN A 85 -9.47 -13.97 -14.40
CA ASN A 85 -9.18 -15.21 -15.12
C ASN A 85 -10.23 -16.31 -14.93
N GLN A 86 -11.15 -16.15 -13.98
CA GLN A 86 -12.21 -17.11 -13.67
C GLN A 86 -13.60 -16.61 -14.07
N ILE A 87 -13.71 -15.37 -14.58
CA ILE A 87 -14.95 -14.84 -15.12
C ILE A 87 -15.21 -15.48 -16.49
N GLY A 88 -16.39 -16.07 -16.66
CA GLY A 88 -16.79 -16.68 -17.92
C GLY A 88 -16.99 -15.65 -19.04
N PRO A 89 -17.10 -16.10 -20.31
CA PRO A 89 -17.30 -15.21 -21.45
C PRO A 89 -18.55 -14.33 -21.37
N ASP A 90 -19.55 -14.74 -20.60
CA ASP A 90 -20.78 -13.98 -20.35
C ASP A 90 -20.65 -12.94 -19.23
N GLY A 91 -19.43 -12.71 -18.73
CA GLY A 91 -19.13 -11.75 -17.66
C GLY A 91 -19.52 -12.24 -16.26
N LYS A 92 -19.83 -13.54 -16.10
CA LYS A 92 -20.32 -14.09 -14.84
C LYS A 92 -19.37 -15.09 -14.22
N VAL A 93 -19.46 -15.23 -12.90
CA VAL A 93 -18.76 -16.26 -12.14
C VAL A 93 -19.62 -16.69 -10.96
N ARG A 94 -19.63 -17.99 -10.67
CA ARG A 94 -20.23 -18.51 -9.45
C ARG A 94 -19.19 -18.45 -8.32
N ILE A 95 -19.48 -17.77 -7.23
CA ILE A 95 -18.57 -17.60 -6.09
C ILE A 95 -18.09 -18.95 -5.54
N ALA A 96 -18.97 -19.96 -5.53
CA ALA A 96 -18.61 -21.30 -5.04
C ALA A 96 -17.48 -21.94 -5.86
N ASP A 97 -17.42 -21.65 -7.15
CA ASP A 97 -16.52 -22.26 -8.12
C ASP A 97 -15.17 -21.50 -8.20
N ILE A 98 -15.07 -20.31 -7.60
CA ILE A 98 -13.83 -19.55 -7.50
C ILE A 98 -12.82 -20.33 -6.65
N THR A 99 -11.63 -20.57 -7.21
CA THR A 99 -10.54 -21.30 -6.54
C THR A 99 -9.18 -20.66 -6.82
N SER A 100 -8.21 -20.91 -5.95
CA SER A 100 -6.82 -20.62 -6.25
C SER A 100 -6.25 -21.66 -7.23
N ALA A 101 -5.29 -21.24 -8.07
CA ALA A 101 -4.69 -22.10 -9.08
C ALA A 101 -3.90 -23.29 -8.47
N ASN A 102 -3.36 -23.12 -7.26
CA ASN A 102 -2.62 -24.14 -6.53
C ASN A 102 -3.46 -24.86 -5.47
N GLY A 103 -4.76 -24.59 -5.38
CA GLY A 103 -5.66 -25.20 -4.38
C GLY A 103 -5.46 -24.71 -2.94
N ASP A 104 -4.65 -23.68 -2.69
CA ASP A 104 -4.51 -23.07 -1.37
C ASP A 104 -5.87 -22.58 -0.83
N PRO A 105 -6.35 -23.12 0.32
CA PRO A 105 -7.64 -22.73 0.91
C PRO A 105 -7.68 -21.28 1.38
N ASN A 106 -6.57 -20.71 1.86
CA ASN A 106 -6.52 -19.32 2.32
C ASN A 106 -6.70 -18.36 1.15
N VAL A 107 -6.00 -18.64 0.05
CA VAL A 107 -6.13 -17.84 -1.18
C VAL A 107 -7.52 -18.02 -1.78
N THR A 108 -8.06 -19.24 -1.82
CA THR A 108 -9.43 -19.50 -2.27
C THR A 108 -10.46 -18.72 -1.44
N GLY A 109 -10.33 -18.73 -0.11
CA GLY A 109 -11.16 -17.95 0.79
C GLY A 109 -11.07 -16.45 0.51
N ALA A 110 -9.86 -15.92 0.31
CA ALA A 110 -9.62 -14.53 -0.01
C ALA A 110 -10.22 -14.12 -1.37
N LEU A 111 -10.12 -14.96 -2.40
CA LEU A 111 -10.74 -14.70 -3.71
C LEU A 111 -12.27 -14.60 -3.60
N LYS A 112 -12.89 -15.54 -2.87
CA LYS A 112 -14.34 -15.54 -2.63
C LYS A 112 -14.77 -14.30 -1.84
N ALA A 113 -14.03 -13.95 -0.80
CA ALA A 113 -14.29 -12.74 -0.01
C ALA A 113 -14.10 -11.47 -0.84
N ARG A 114 -13.07 -11.43 -1.70
CA ARG A 114 -12.81 -10.30 -2.59
C ARG A 114 -13.91 -10.13 -3.63
N ALA A 115 -14.40 -11.21 -4.24
CA ALA A 115 -15.52 -11.16 -5.16
C ALA A 115 -16.78 -10.55 -4.52
N ARG A 116 -17.06 -10.89 -3.25
CA ARG A 116 -18.15 -10.27 -2.46
C ARG A 116 -17.88 -8.80 -2.15
N GLU A 117 -16.64 -8.43 -1.87
CA GLU A 117 -16.29 -7.01 -1.68
C GLU A 117 -16.50 -6.22 -2.97
N LEU A 118 -16.09 -6.73 -4.13
CA LEU A 118 -16.33 -6.10 -5.43
C LEU A 118 -17.84 -5.94 -5.70
N GLN A 119 -18.66 -6.92 -5.32
CA GLN A 119 -20.12 -6.78 -5.34
C GLN A 119 -20.60 -5.64 -4.42
N ARG A 120 -20.09 -5.56 -3.19
CA ARG A 120 -20.43 -4.51 -2.22
C ARG A 120 -20.05 -3.11 -2.72
N LEU A 121 -18.97 -3.00 -3.49
CA LEU A 121 -18.53 -1.76 -4.15
C LEU A 121 -19.34 -1.42 -5.41
N GLY A 122 -20.32 -2.24 -5.79
CA GLY A 122 -21.14 -2.05 -7.00
C GLY A 122 -20.42 -2.37 -8.31
N LEU A 123 -19.29 -3.07 -8.23
CA LEU A 123 -18.48 -3.49 -9.39
C LEU A 123 -18.98 -4.82 -9.99
N ALA A 124 -19.78 -5.57 -9.23
CA ALA A 124 -20.51 -6.74 -9.67
C ALA A 124 -21.90 -6.77 -9.04
N THR A 125 -22.83 -7.50 -9.66
CA THR A 125 -24.21 -7.68 -9.16
C THR A 125 -24.55 -9.16 -9.08
N GLU A 126 -25.31 -9.56 -8.06
CA GLU A 126 -25.77 -10.94 -7.94
C GLU A 126 -27.02 -11.14 -8.79
N VAL A 127 -26.90 -11.93 -9.85
CA VAL A 127 -27.99 -12.18 -10.82
C VAL A 127 -28.75 -13.48 -10.53
N LYS A 128 -28.11 -14.40 -9.81
CA LYS A 128 -28.68 -15.64 -9.23
C LYS A 128 -27.91 -15.95 -7.96
N ARG A 129 -28.47 -16.79 -7.08
CA ARG A 129 -27.81 -17.21 -5.83
C ARG A 129 -26.35 -17.62 -6.07
N ASN A 130 -25.42 -16.89 -5.44
CA ASN A 130 -23.96 -17.03 -5.55
C ASN A 130 -23.38 -16.85 -6.97
N VAL A 131 -24.10 -16.26 -7.93
CA VAL A 131 -23.61 -15.96 -9.28
C VAL A 131 -23.52 -14.45 -9.45
N LEU A 132 -22.29 -13.96 -9.59
CA LEU A 132 -22.03 -12.55 -9.83
C LEU A 132 -21.89 -12.27 -11.32
N SER A 133 -22.53 -11.22 -11.79
CA SER A 133 -22.27 -10.59 -13.08
C SER A 133 -21.43 -9.35 -12.86
N PHE A 134 -20.20 -9.38 -13.37
CA PHE A 134 -19.29 -8.25 -13.31
C PHE A 134 -19.68 -7.22 -14.37
N ARG A 135 -19.53 -5.94 -14.05
CA ARG A 135 -19.62 -4.88 -15.07
C ARG A 135 -18.49 -5.05 -16.06
N SER A 136 -18.68 -4.69 -17.33
CA SER A 136 -17.57 -4.74 -18.30
C SER A 136 -16.40 -3.83 -17.93
N ASP A 137 -16.68 -2.71 -17.22
CA ASP A 137 -15.74 -1.66 -16.85
C ASP A 137 -15.29 -1.72 -15.36
N TRP A 138 -15.44 -2.88 -14.72
CA TRP A 138 -15.25 -3.00 -13.27
C TRP A 138 -13.82 -2.71 -12.80
N ARG A 139 -12.82 -3.04 -13.63
CA ARG A 139 -11.39 -2.83 -13.30
C ARG A 139 -11.01 -1.36 -13.43
N GLU A 140 -11.48 -0.68 -14.48
CA GLU A 140 -11.28 0.76 -14.64
C GLU A 140 -11.92 1.52 -13.49
N ARG A 141 -13.15 1.15 -13.10
CA ARG A 141 -13.84 1.75 -11.95
C ARG A 141 -13.09 1.53 -10.64
N LEU A 142 -12.58 0.32 -10.40
CA LEU A 142 -11.77 0.05 -9.22
C LEU A 142 -10.47 0.88 -9.21
N GLY A 143 -9.83 1.07 -10.37
CA GLY A 143 -8.68 1.96 -10.51
C GLY A 143 -9.03 3.43 -10.24
N ALA A 144 -10.21 3.89 -10.67
CA ALA A 144 -10.68 5.24 -10.38
C ALA A 144 -10.91 5.47 -8.87
N MET A 145 -11.30 4.44 -8.12
CA MET A 145 -11.41 4.52 -6.65
C MET A 145 -10.04 4.74 -5.99
N GLU A 146 -8.99 4.06 -6.47
CA GLU A 146 -7.61 4.28 -6.02
C GLU A 146 -7.18 5.73 -6.29
N MET A 147 -7.39 6.22 -7.52
CA MET A 147 -7.04 7.58 -7.89
C MET A 147 -7.75 8.63 -7.02
N HIS A 148 -9.03 8.41 -6.69
CA HIS A 148 -9.78 9.32 -5.82
C HIS A 148 -9.23 9.33 -4.37
N LEU A 149 -8.81 8.17 -3.85
CA LEU A 149 -8.12 8.09 -2.56
C LEU A 149 -6.78 8.84 -2.60
N ASP A 150 -6.03 8.72 -3.67
CA ASP A 150 -4.73 9.38 -3.83
C ASP A 150 -4.85 10.91 -3.94
N ILE A 151 -5.85 11.41 -4.68
CA ILE A 151 -6.14 12.85 -4.75
C ILE A 151 -6.48 13.37 -3.34
N ARG A 152 -7.35 12.67 -2.60
CA ARG A 152 -7.70 13.06 -1.23
C ARG A 152 -6.47 13.07 -0.33
N LYS A 153 -5.64 12.01 -0.36
CA LYS A 153 -4.40 11.93 0.42
C LYS A 153 -3.46 13.09 0.08
N ARG A 154 -3.25 13.40 -1.20
CA ARG A 154 -2.43 14.54 -1.64
C ARG A 154 -2.93 15.87 -1.07
N LEU A 155 -4.22 16.16 -1.21
CA LEU A 155 -4.81 17.41 -0.72
C LEU A 155 -4.69 17.57 0.80
N VAL A 156 -4.83 16.48 1.56
CA VAL A 156 -4.65 16.49 3.02
C VAL A 156 -3.18 16.74 3.39
N ASN A 157 -2.24 16.09 2.69
CA ASN A 157 -0.82 16.27 2.92
C ASN A 157 -0.37 17.71 2.61
N GLU A 158 -0.80 18.29 1.48
CA GLU A 158 -0.50 19.68 1.12
C GLU A 158 -0.98 20.67 2.19
N ARG A 159 -2.21 20.50 2.69
CA ARG A 159 -2.75 21.32 3.78
C ARG A 159 -1.95 21.17 5.07
N THR A 160 -1.47 19.96 5.36
CA THR A 160 -0.70 19.68 6.58
C THR A 160 0.68 20.32 6.50
N VAL A 161 1.34 20.25 5.33
CA VAL A 161 2.62 20.91 5.06
C VAL A 161 2.48 22.43 5.12
N GLN A 162 1.43 23.01 4.53
CA GLN A 162 1.16 24.45 4.60
C GLN A 162 0.97 24.93 6.04
N ARG A 163 0.18 24.22 6.86
CA ARG A 163 0.00 24.54 8.28
C ARG A 163 1.31 24.42 9.09
N GLY A 164 2.13 23.42 8.78
CA GLY A 164 3.44 23.25 9.41
C GLY A 164 4.40 24.41 9.07
N ALA A 165 4.43 24.82 7.80
CA ALA A 165 5.22 25.95 7.35
C ALA A 165 4.79 27.27 8.01
N GLU A 166 3.48 27.53 8.09
CA GLU A 166 2.93 28.70 8.79
C GLU A 166 3.26 28.72 10.29
N ALA A 167 3.17 27.57 10.96
CA ALA A 167 3.54 27.45 12.38
C ALA A 167 5.04 27.71 12.62
N GLN A 168 5.89 27.24 11.71
CA GLN A 168 7.34 27.44 11.80
C GLN A 168 7.74 28.89 11.51
N VAL A 169 7.09 29.56 10.55
CA VAL A 169 7.27 31.00 10.31
C VAL A 169 6.86 31.82 11.53
N ARG A 170 5.73 31.49 12.17
CA ARG A 170 5.28 32.15 13.41
C ARG A 170 6.26 31.96 14.57
N GLN A 171 6.78 30.76 14.78
CA GLN A 171 7.79 30.50 15.83
C GLN A 171 9.09 31.26 15.59
N THR A 172 9.54 31.34 14.33
CA THR A 172 10.78 32.03 13.96
C THR A 172 10.63 33.55 14.09
N GLY A 173 9.47 34.10 13.72
CA GLY A 173 9.14 35.51 13.92
C GLY A 173 8.97 35.92 15.38
N LEU A 174 8.42 35.03 16.24
CA LEU A 174 8.34 35.27 17.69
C LEU A 174 9.73 35.25 18.35
N ARG A 175 10.65 34.38 17.90
CA ARG A 175 12.03 34.35 18.40
C ARG A 175 12.84 35.59 18.02
N SER A 176 12.62 36.17 16.84
CA SER A 176 13.34 37.38 16.42
C SER A 176 12.87 38.66 17.14
N LEU A 177 11.65 38.65 17.68
CA LEU A 177 11.08 39.73 18.51
C LEU A 177 11.55 39.69 19.97
N LEU A 178 11.95 38.53 20.49
CA LEU A 178 12.41 38.35 21.88
C LEU A 178 13.94 38.52 22.04
N GLN A 179 14.67 38.80 20.97
CA GLN A 179 16.12 39.06 20.97
C GLN A 179 16.48 40.52 20.67
N ARG A 180 15.53 41.45 20.81
CA ARG A 180 15.78 42.91 20.71
C ARG A 180 15.60 43.58 22.06
#